data_AF-A0A383CN84-F1
#
_entry.id   AF-A0A383CN84-F1
#
_cell.length_a   1.000
_cell.length_b   1.000
_cell.length_c   1.000
_cell.angle_alpha   90.00
_cell.angle_beta   90.00
_cell.angle_gamma   90.00
#
_symmetry.space_group_name_H-M   'P 1'
#
loop_
_entity.id
_entity.type
_entity.pdbx_description
1 polymer ?
#
loop_
_entity_poly.entity_id
_entity_poly.type
_entity_poly.pdbx_seq_one_letter_code
_entity_poly.pdbx_strand_id
1 'polypeptide(L)'
;MKIIFTLLVAFLLTNCSGKGMKPIDFKDQKPRLIIEDYLSGNVKAWGILQNRSGKVTRQFSADLNGKWDGKQLILNEKFYWSDGEVQKRQWKIDKIDEHNYEGIAGDVVGKAKGYSYGPAFKFEYVLLVP
;
A
#
# COMPACT_ATOMS: atom_id res chain seq x y z
N MET A 1 2.99 48.17 -5.10
CA MET A 1 2.92 47.20 -6.22
C MET A 1 3.92 46.05 -6.10
N LYS A 2 5.22 46.28 -5.81
CA LYS A 2 6.21 45.19 -5.69
C LYS A 2 5.86 44.12 -4.63
N ILE A 3 5.40 44.55 -3.45
CA ILE A 3 5.04 43.64 -2.33
C ILE A 3 3.85 42.72 -2.69
N ILE A 4 2.86 43.23 -3.41
CA ILE A 4 1.68 42.45 -3.85
C ILE A 4 2.11 41.38 -4.88
N PHE A 5 3.04 41.73 -5.78
CA PHE A 5 3.57 40.77 -6.76
C PHE A 5 4.41 39.67 -6.09
N THR A 6 5.18 40.01 -5.06
CA THR A 6 5.96 39.04 -4.26
C THR A 6 5.05 38.08 -3.47
N LEU A 7 3.95 38.57 -2.89
CA LEU A 7 2.95 37.74 -2.19
C LEU A 7 2.20 36.80 -3.15
N LEU A 8 1.89 37.26 -4.36
CA LEU A 8 1.23 36.44 -5.38
C LEU A 8 2.13 35.28 -5.86
N VAL A 9 3.43 35.53 -6.04
CA VAL A 9 4.42 34.49 -6.41
C VAL A 9 4.63 33.48 -5.27
N ALA A 10 4.63 33.93 -4.01
CA ALA A 10 4.73 33.04 -2.85
C ALA A 10 3.52 32.09 -2.72
N PHE A 11 2.32 32.55 -3.08
CA PHE A 11 1.09 31.73 -3.05
C PHE A 11 1.02 30.71 -4.21
N LEU A 12 1.73 30.95 -5.32
CA LEU A 12 1.81 30.00 -6.44
C LEU A 12 2.77 28.84 -6.16
N LEU A 13 3.72 29.01 -5.24
CA LEU A 13 4.71 27.97 -4.87
C LEU A 13 4.17 26.93 -3.89
N THR A 14 3.01 27.14 -3.27
CA THR A 14 2.43 26.18 -2.31
C THR A 14 1.61 25.06 -2.95
N ASN A 15 1.39 25.10 -4.28
CA ASN A 15 0.62 24.07 -4.99
C ASN A 15 1.43 22.85 -5.45
N CYS A 16 2.75 22.82 -5.26
CA CYS A 16 3.61 21.68 -5.59
C CYS A 16 3.86 20.72 -4.41
N SER A 17 3.17 20.88 -3.27
CA SER A 17 3.21 19.85 -2.22
C SER A 17 2.21 18.75 -2.59
N GLY A 18 2.75 17.65 -3.13
CA GLY A 18 2.03 16.63 -3.87
C GLY A 18 0.77 16.10 -3.18
N LYS A 19 -0.36 16.21 -3.87
CA LYS A 19 -1.54 15.39 -3.57
C LYS A 19 -1.09 13.93 -3.66
N GLY A 20 -1.09 13.21 -2.53
CA GLY A 20 -0.76 11.79 -2.51
C GLY A 20 -1.64 11.00 -3.50
N MET A 21 -1.05 9.99 -4.12
CA MET A 21 -1.73 9.10 -5.07
C MET A 21 -3.04 8.55 -4.48
N LYS A 22 -4.16 8.72 -5.19
CA LYS A 22 -5.43 8.10 -4.82
C LYS A 22 -5.72 6.92 -5.74
N PRO A 23 -6.10 5.74 -5.21
CA PRO A 23 -6.43 4.57 -6.04
C PRO A 23 -7.48 4.86 -7.10
N ILE A 24 -8.52 5.64 -6.76
CA ILE A 24 -9.61 6.00 -7.68
C ILE A 24 -9.14 6.70 -8.97
N ASP A 25 -7.97 7.34 -8.95
CA ASP A 25 -7.39 8.00 -10.13
C ASP A 25 -7.08 7.00 -11.25
N PHE A 26 -7.03 5.70 -10.93
CA PHE A 26 -6.75 4.59 -11.86
C PHE A 26 -8.01 3.86 -12.34
N LYS A 27 -9.23 4.28 -11.96
CA LYS A 27 -10.48 3.53 -12.21
C LYS A 27 -10.72 3.11 -13.67
N ASP A 28 -10.28 3.93 -14.64
CA ASP A 28 -10.51 3.70 -16.07
C ASP A 28 -9.36 2.94 -16.74
N GLN A 29 -8.31 2.60 -15.98
CA GLN A 29 -7.13 1.88 -16.46
C GLN A 29 -7.31 0.37 -16.33
N LYS A 30 -6.75 -0.38 -17.27
CA LYS A 30 -6.83 -1.84 -17.35
C LYS A 30 -5.42 -2.47 -17.41
N PRO A 31 -5.24 -3.72 -16.96
CA PRO A 31 -6.24 -4.58 -16.32
C PRO A 31 -6.59 -4.10 -14.90
N ARG A 32 -7.77 -4.50 -14.42
CA ARG A 32 -8.14 -4.30 -13.02
C ARG A 32 -7.41 -5.33 -12.15
N LEU A 33 -6.82 -4.86 -11.06
CA LEU A 33 -6.19 -5.68 -10.05
C LEU A 33 -7.27 -6.25 -9.11
N ILE A 34 -7.55 -7.54 -9.29
CA ILE A 34 -8.40 -8.33 -8.40
C ILE A 34 -7.46 -9.04 -7.43
N ILE A 35 -7.42 -8.63 -6.16
CA ILE A 35 -6.35 -9.07 -5.24
C ILE A 35 -6.50 -10.54 -4.86
N GLU A 36 -7.74 -11.03 -4.78
CA GLU A 36 -8.03 -12.43 -4.50
C GLU A 36 -7.49 -13.36 -5.58
N ASP A 37 -7.50 -12.92 -6.85
CA ASP A 37 -6.96 -13.69 -7.96
C ASP A 37 -5.44 -13.49 -8.05
N TYR A 38 -4.99 -12.24 -7.98
CA TYR A 38 -3.59 -11.86 -8.19
C TYR A 38 -2.66 -12.42 -7.11
N LEU A 39 -3.12 -12.46 -5.86
CA LEU A 39 -2.32 -12.95 -4.73
C LEU A 39 -2.57 -14.42 -4.41
N SER A 40 -3.51 -15.08 -5.09
CA SER A 40 -3.72 -16.52 -4.91
C SER A 40 -2.58 -17.33 -5.51
N GLY A 41 -2.02 -18.23 -4.71
CA GLY A 41 -0.85 -19.02 -5.07
C GLY A 41 0.47 -18.34 -4.66
N ASN A 42 1.54 -18.69 -5.36
CA ASN A 42 2.90 -18.22 -5.03
C ASN A 42 3.23 -16.96 -5.81
N VAL A 43 3.47 -15.86 -5.10
CA VAL A 43 3.82 -14.56 -5.68
C VAL A 43 5.14 -14.09 -5.07
N LYS A 44 5.96 -13.42 -5.88
CA LYS A 44 7.16 -12.72 -5.39
C LYS A 44 6.94 -11.22 -5.43
N ALA A 45 7.44 -10.54 -4.40
CA ALA A 45 7.38 -9.09 -4.30
C ALA A 45 8.75 -8.50 -3.97
N TRP A 46 8.93 -7.23 -4.33
CA TRP A 46 10.07 -6.41 -3.97
C TRP A 46 9.56 -5.06 -3.49
N GLY A 47 10.21 -4.49 -2.49
CA GLY A 47 9.77 -3.23 -1.91
C GLY A 47 10.85 -2.48 -1.16
N ILE A 48 10.51 -1.25 -0.80
CA ILE A 48 11.38 -0.31 -0.08
C ILE A 48 10.64 0.24 1.14
N LEU A 49 11.37 0.52 2.20
CA LEU A 49 10.88 1.27 3.36
C LEU A 49 11.48 2.68 3.30
N GLN A 50 10.63 3.69 3.45
CA GLN A 50 11.02 5.10 3.45
C GLN A 50 10.61 5.77 4.75
N ASN A 51 11.43 6.71 5.23
CA ASN A 51 11.08 7.58 6.35
C ASN A 51 10.19 8.75 5.89
N ARG A 52 9.81 9.63 6.84
CA ARG A 52 8.99 10.83 6.54
C ARG A 52 9.64 11.83 5.57
N SER A 53 10.96 11.81 5.42
CA SER A 53 11.66 12.65 4.44
C SER A 53 11.76 12.01 3.05
N GLY A 54 11.18 10.81 2.85
CA GLY A 54 11.27 10.04 1.61
C GLY A 54 12.60 9.31 1.41
N LYS A 55 13.51 9.34 2.40
CA LYS A 55 14.78 8.62 2.33
C LYS A 55 14.51 7.13 2.48
N VAL A 56 15.01 6.32 1.55
CA VAL A 56 14.99 4.85 1.64
C VAL A 56 15.88 4.41 2.80
N THR A 57 15.29 3.69 3.76
CA THR A 57 15.99 3.18 4.95
C THR A 57 16.30 1.69 4.83
N ARG A 58 15.42 0.90 4.20
CA ARG A 58 15.59 -0.54 4.00
C ARG A 58 14.95 -0.98 2.68
N GLN A 59 15.35 -2.13 2.18
CA GLN A 59 14.72 -2.80 1.03
C GLN A 59 14.42 -4.24 1.39
N PHE A 60 13.44 -4.84 0.72
CA PHE A 60 13.11 -6.24 0.92
C PHE A 60 12.71 -6.93 -0.38
N SER A 61 12.90 -8.24 -0.41
CA SER A 61 12.11 -9.15 -1.25
C SER A 61 11.15 -9.93 -0.36
N ALA A 62 10.07 -10.45 -0.93
CA ALA A 62 9.13 -11.28 -0.19
C ALA A 62 8.61 -12.44 -1.04
N ASP A 63 8.49 -13.60 -0.40
CA ASP A 63 7.70 -14.71 -0.91
C ASP A 63 6.30 -14.62 -0.28
N LEU A 64 5.27 -14.58 -1.12
CA LEU A 64 3.88 -14.53 -0.71
C LEU A 64 3.18 -15.81 -1.13
N ASN A 65 2.35 -16.37 -0.25
CA ASN A 65 1.50 -17.50 -0.54
C ASN A 65 0.06 -17.17 -0.11
N GLY A 66 -0.79 -16.85 -1.08
CA GLY A 66 -2.19 -16.54 -0.85
C GLY A 66 -3.10 -17.72 -1.09
N LYS A 67 -4.16 -17.81 -0.29
CA LYS A 67 -5.25 -18.75 -0.45
C LYS A 67 -6.57 -18.01 -0.34
N TRP A 68 -7.31 -17.97 -1.44
CA TRP A 68 -8.69 -17.48 -1.48
C TRP A 68 -9.67 -18.62 -1.21
N ASP A 69 -10.64 -18.41 -0.32
CA ASP A 69 -11.69 -19.38 -0.01
C ASP A 69 -13.07 -19.01 -0.59
N GLY A 70 -13.15 -17.94 -1.37
CA GLY A 70 -14.41 -17.37 -1.88
C GLY A 70 -14.93 -16.17 -1.09
N LYS A 71 -14.41 -15.93 0.14
CA LYS A 71 -14.82 -14.81 1.00
C LYS A 71 -13.63 -14.08 1.64
N GLN A 72 -12.63 -14.83 2.09
CA GLN A 72 -11.45 -14.34 2.78
C GLN A 72 -10.17 -14.81 2.08
N LEU A 73 -9.23 -13.89 1.91
CA LEU A 73 -7.89 -14.15 1.42
C LEU A 73 -6.96 -14.30 2.62
N ILE A 74 -6.39 -15.49 2.78
CA ILE A 74 -5.30 -15.74 3.72
C ILE A 74 -3.99 -15.56 2.97
N LEU A 75 -3.21 -14.54 3.33
CA LEU A 75 -1.92 -14.26 2.68
C LEU A 75 -0.78 -14.47 3.67
N ASN A 76 0.03 -15.49 3.43
CA ASN A 76 1.25 -15.72 4.18
C ASN A 76 2.41 -15.01 3.48
N GLU A 77 3.05 -14.10 4.18
CA GLU A 77 4.17 -13.30 3.68
C GLU A 77 5.43 -13.63 4.45
N LYS A 78 6.53 -13.86 3.71
CA LYS A 78 7.87 -14.00 4.27
C LYS A 78 8.79 -12.98 3.62
N PHE A 79 9.19 -11.99 4.40
CA PHE A 79 10.06 -10.89 3.99
C PHE A 79 11.53 -11.26 4.25
N TYR A 80 12.38 -10.91 3.29
CA TYR A 80 13.84 -10.98 3.38
C TYR A 80 14.39 -9.57 3.24
N TRP A 81 14.83 -9.00 4.34
CA TRP A 81 15.32 -7.63 4.38
C TRP A 81 16.79 -7.56 3.96
N SER A 82 17.19 -6.41 3.42
CA SER A 82 18.55 -6.18 2.94
C SER A 82 19.64 -6.25 4.02
N ASP A 83 19.27 -6.19 5.29
CA ASP A 83 20.16 -6.34 6.46
C ASP A 83 20.20 -7.77 7.02
N GLY A 84 19.54 -8.72 6.35
CA GLY A 84 19.50 -10.12 6.74
C GLY A 84 18.35 -10.51 7.68
N GLU A 85 17.54 -9.55 8.15
CA GLU A 85 16.34 -9.88 8.93
C GLU A 85 15.33 -10.67 8.08
N VAL A 86 14.74 -11.70 8.68
CA VAL A 86 13.62 -12.44 8.08
C VAL A 86 12.38 -12.23 8.95
N GLN A 87 11.35 -11.63 8.36
CA GLN A 87 10.09 -11.34 9.03
C GLN A 87 8.97 -12.14 8.37
N LYS A 88 7.98 -12.55 9.16
CA LYS A 88 6.77 -13.19 8.67
C LYS A 88 5.55 -12.37 9.06
N ARG A 89 4.59 -12.24 8.14
CA ARG A 89 3.27 -11.68 8.40
C ARG A 89 2.22 -12.59 7.78
N GLN A 90 1.12 -12.78 8.48
CA GLN A 90 -0.05 -13.44 7.91
C GLN A 90 -1.21 -12.46 7.93
N TRP A 91 -1.74 -12.15 6.75
CA TRP A 91 -2.97 -11.39 6.62
C TRP A 91 -4.17 -12.31 6.52
N LYS A 92 -5.27 -11.85 7.12
CA LYS A 92 -6.62 -12.27 6.78
C LYS A 92 -7.33 -11.06 6.19
N ILE A 93 -7.69 -11.13 4.90
CA ILE A 93 -8.27 -10.01 4.16
C ILE A 93 -9.68 -10.41 3.73
N ASP A 94 -10.68 -9.71 4.23
CA ASP A 94 -12.08 -9.86 3.86
C ASP A 94 -12.42 -8.92 2.71
N LYS A 95 -13.09 -9.45 1.68
CA LYS A 95 -13.69 -8.63 0.63
C LYS A 95 -15.01 -8.06 1.14
N ILE A 96 -15.10 -6.74 1.20
CA ILE A 96 -16.32 -6.04 1.66
C ILE A 96 -17.27 -5.82 0.48
N ASP A 97 -16.73 -5.32 -0.63
CA ASP A 97 -17.45 -5.12 -1.88
C ASP A 97 -16.49 -5.20 -3.08
N GLU A 98 -16.89 -4.67 -4.23
CA GLU A 98 -16.09 -4.68 -5.45
C GLU A 98 -14.73 -3.97 -5.32
N HIS A 99 -14.67 -2.90 -4.52
CA HIS A 99 -13.53 -1.99 -4.43
C HIS A 99 -12.88 -1.99 -3.05
N ASN A 100 -13.62 -2.36 -2.01
CA ASN A 100 -13.21 -2.22 -0.62
C ASN A 100 -12.89 -3.56 0.05
N TYR A 101 -11.84 -3.53 0.85
CA TYR A 101 -11.34 -4.67 1.60
C TYR A 101 -11.03 -4.26 3.05
N GLU A 102 -11.14 -5.19 3.98
CA GLU A 102 -10.62 -5.05 5.33
C GLU A 102 -9.62 -6.15 5.62
N GLY A 103 -8.58 -5.87 6.41
CA GLY A 103 -7.69 -6.94 6.83
C GLY A 103 -7.10 -6.79 8.21
N ILE A 104 -6.66 -7.92 8.75
CA ILE A 104 -6.00 -8.01 10.04
C ILE A 104 -4.70 -8.83 9.92
N ALA A 105 -3.71 -8.45 10.71
CA ALA A 105 -2.47 -9.19 10.90
C ALA A 105 -1.98 -9.02 12.35
N GLY A 106 -1.07 -9.88 12.81
CA GLY A 106 -0.64 -9.91 14.22
C GLY A 106 0.04 -8.63 14.72
N ASP A 107 0.64 -7.86 13.82
CA ASP A 107 1.39 -6.63 14.10
C ASP A 107 0.65 -5.36 13.65
N VAL A 108 -0.63 -5.49 13.29
CA VAL A 108 -1.48 -4.38 12.82
C VAL A 108 -2.43 -3.95 13.93
N VAL A 109 -2.47 -2.66 14.20
CA VAL A 109 -3.41 -2.08 15.17
C VAL A 109 -4.77 -1.88 14.50
N GLY A 110 -5.79 -2.57 15.00
CA GLY A 110 -7.14 -2.48 14.47
C GLY A 110 -7.32 -3.21 13.14
N LYS A 111 -7.97 -2.57 12.18
CA LYS A 111 -8.20 -3.11 10.83
C LYS A 111 -7.52 -2.25 9.77
N ALA A 112 -6.86 -2.92 8.84
CA ALA A 112 -6.37 -2.34 7.61
C ALA A 112 -7.54 -2.06 6.65
N LYS A 113 -7.45 -0.98 5.88
CA LYS A 113 -8.43 -0.58 4.87
C LYS A 113 -7.82 -0.69 3.48
N GLY A 114 -8.42 -1.50 2.62
CA GLY A 114 -7.97 -1.76 1.26
C GLY A 114 -8.90 -1.13 0.22
N TYR A 115 -8.30 -0.56 -0.83
CA TYR A 115 -9.00 0.08 -1.94
C TYR A 115 -8.40 -0.39 -3.27
N SER A 116 -9.19 -1.00 -4.16
CA SER A 116 -8.75 -1.44 -5.49
C SER A 116 -9.51 -0.72 -6.61
N TYR A 117 -8.75 -0.09 -7.52
CA TYR A 117 -9.27 0.60 -8.71
C TYR A 117 -8.26 0.48 -9.85
N GLY A 118 -8.73 0.01 -11.01
CA GLY A 118 -7.85 -0.31 -12.14
C GLY A 118 -6.68 -1.20 -11.68
N PRO A 119 -5.44 -0.96 -12.12
CA PRO A 119 -4.27 -1.73 -11.71
C PRO A 119 -3.75 -1.39 -10.30
N ALA A 120 -4.39 -0.47 -9.56
CA ALA A 120 -3.89 0.03 -8.29
C ALA A 120 -4.63 -0.59 -7.10
N PHE A 121 -3.87 -1.10 -6.13
CA PHE A 121 -4.35 -1.46 -4.80
C PHE A 121 -3.61 -0.66 -3.75
N LYS A 122 -4.35 -0.09 -2.80
CA LYS A 122 -3.78 0.63 -1.65
C LYS A 122 -4.30 -0.01 -0.38
N PHE A 123 -3.39 -0.31 0.53
CA PHE A 123 -3.70 -0.91 1.81
C PHE A 123 -3.16 -0.03 2.94
N GLU A 124 -4.07 0.53 3.73
CA GLU A 124 -3.74 1.50 4.79
C GLU A 124 -3.93 0.88 6.16
N TYR A 125 -2.90 0.95 7.00
CA TYR A 125 -2.93 0.43 8.36
C TYR A 125 -1.86 1.06 9.23
N VAL A 126 -2.05 0.91 10.54
CA VAL A 126 -1.04 1.26 11.55
C VAL A 126 -0.29 -0.01 11.93
N LEU A 127 1.02 0.00 11.70
CA LEU A 127 1.90 -1.11 12.02
C LEU A 127 2.60 -0.85 13.37
N LEU A 128 2.64 -1.86 14.23
CA LEU A 128 3.52 -1.88 15.39
C LEU A 128 4.94 -2.17 14.91
N VAL A 129 5.79 -1.15 15.01
CA VAL A 129 7.23 -1.28 14.73
C VAL A 129 7.94 -1.37 16.07
N PRO A 130 8.87 -2.33 16.26
CA PRO A 130 9.68 -2.44 17.49
C PRO A 130 10.44 -1.16 17.84
#